data_AF-A0A256ZEW7-F1
#
_entry.id   AF-A0A256ZEW7-F1
#
_cell.length_a   1.000
_cell.length_b   1.000
_cell.length_c   1.000
_cell.angle_alpha   90.00
_cell.angle_beta   90.00
_cell.angle_gamma   90.00
#
_symmetry.space_group_name_H-M   'P 1'
#
loop_
_entity.id
_entity.type
_entity.pdbx_description
1 polymer ?
#
loop_
_entity_poly.entity_id
_entity_poly.type
_entity_poly.pdbx_seq_one_letter_code
_entity_poly.pdbx_strand_id
1 'polypeptide(L)'
;MGLEEEARRLAEKYVVNLEVAFSTLKVAQGAGHVKQEDLDYVLDMARRYHEDAKGFLRTGRPLTSIAASSYAEGLLDALGS
;
A
#
# COMPACT_ATOMS: atom_id res chain seq x y z
N MET A 1 11.66 8.31 -23.73
CA MET A 1 11.54 7.55 -22.47
C MET A 1 10.74 6.29 -22.80
N GLY A 2 11.24 5.10 -22.47
CA GLY A 2 10.54 3.84 -22.76
C GLY A 2 9.37 3.61 -21.81
N LEU A 3 8.34 2.87 -22.24
CA LEU A 3 7.17 2.53 -21.41
C LEU A 3 7.57 1.78 -20.12
N GLU A 4 8.61 0.95 -20.19
CA GLU A 4 9.11 0.19 -19.05
C GLU A 4 9.75 1.08 -17.97
N GLU A 5 10.54 2.08 -18.39
CA GLU A 5 11.14 3.05 -17.46
C GLU A 5 10.08 3.93 -16.80
N GLU A 6 9.03 4.32 -17.54
CA GLU A 6 7.93 5.07 -16.94
C GLU A 6 7.14 4.22 -15.93
N ALA A 7 6.90 2.94 -16.25
CA ALA A 7 6.27 2.01 -15.31
C ALA A 7 7.11 1.83 -14.04
N ARG A 8 8.44 1.74 -14.16
CA ARG A 8 9.35 1.66 -12.99
C ARG A 8 9.27 2.92 -12.12
N ARG A 9 9.37 4.10 -12.74
CA ARG A 9 9.26 5.39 -12.03
C ARG A 9 7.92 5.54 -11.32
N LEU A 10 6.83 5.08 -11.95
CA LEU A 10 5.51 5.10 -11.34
C LEU A 10 5.43 4.12 -10.17
N ALA A 11 5.93 2.90 -10.32
CA ALA A 11 5.98 1.91 -9.23
C ALA A 11 6.77 2.43 -8.02
N GLU A 12 7.93 3.05 -8.23
CA GLU A 12 8.72 3.69 -7.17
C GLU A 12 7.89 4.74 -6.42
N LYS A 13 7.17 5.61 -7.16
CA LYS A 13 6.30 6.62 -6.55
C LYS A 13 5.20 6.00 -5.69
N TYR A 14 4.54 4.95 -6.17
CA TYR A 14 3.49 4.26 -5.41
C TYR A 14 4.04 3.61 -4.12
N VAL A 15 5.22 2.99 -4.20
CA VAL A 15 5.90 2.43 -3.02
C VAL A 15 6.19 3.52 -1.99
N VAL A 16 6.79 4.63 -2.41
CA VAL A 16 7.10 5.76 -1.50
C VAL A 16 5.83 6.36 -0.90
N ASN A 17 4.75 6.52 -1.69
CA ASN A 17 3.48 7.02 -1.19
C ASN A 17 2.92 6.14 -0.06
N LEU A 18 2.99 4.81 -0.22
CA LEU A 18 2.56 3.88 0.83
C LEU A 18 3.43 3.97 2.08
N GLU A 19 4.75 4.11 1.95
CA GLU A 19 5.63 4.32 3.11
C GLU A 19 5.21 5.57 3.91
N VAL A 20 4.91 6.67 3.21
CA VAL A 20 4.40 7.90 3.82
C VAL A 20 3.03 7.64 4.46
N ALA A 21 2.10 7.00 3.76
CA ALA A 21 0.76 6.70 4.27
C ALA A 21 0.84 5.91 5.59
N PHE A 22 1.62 4.83 5.64
CA PHE A 22 1.83 4.05 6.88
C PHE A 22 2.47 4.87 8.00
N SER A 23 3.43 5.76 7.69
CA SER A 23 4.09 6.60 8.70
C SER A 23 3.18 7.67 9.30
N THR A 24 2.20 8.14 8.53
CA THR A 24 1.26 9.19 8.94
C THR A 24 -0.04 8.64 9.53
N LEU A 25 -0.24 7.32 9.47
CA LEU A 25 -1.48 6.68 9.85
C LEU A 25 -1.70 6.80 11.36
N LYS A 26 -2.69 7.60 11.74
CA LYS A 26 -3.15 7.70 13.12
C LYS A 26 -4.37 6.79 13.26
N VAL A 27 -4.16 5.60 13.80
CA VAL A 27 -5.25 4.71 14.18
C VAL A 27 -6.05 5.40 15.29
N ALA A 28 -7.21 5.97 14.95
CA ALA A 28 -8.09 6.56 15.93
C ALA A 28 -8.69 5.43 16.80
N GLN A 29 -8.16 5.26 18.01
CA GLN A 29 -8.74 4.33 18.96
C GLN A 29 -10.15 4.80 19.32
N GLY A 30 -11.16 3.96 19.06
CA GLY A 30 -12.51 4.13 19.60
C GLY A 30 -13.56 4.79 18.68
N ALA A 31 -13.29 4.97 17.38
CA ALA A 31 -14.29 5.48 16.44
C ALA A 31 -15.13 4.34 15.83
N GLY A 32 -16.15 3.87 16.57
CA GLY A 32 -17.26 3.08 16.00
C GLY A 32 -17.26 1.57 16.27
N HIS A 33 -18.29 0.90 15.75
CA HIS A 33 -18.64 -0.52 15.97
C HIS A 33 -17.65 -1.55 15.37
N VAL A 34 -16.53 -1.10 14.80
CA VAL A 34 -15.51 -1.98 14.22
C VAL A 34 -14.61 -2.51 15.33
N LYS A 35 -14.40 -3.82 15.37
CA LYS A 35 -13.49 -4.42 16.35
C LYS A 35 -12.06 -4.04 16.00
N GLN A 36 -11.26 -3.74 17.02
CA GLN A 36 -9.83 -3.45 16.85
C GLN A 36 -9.10 -4.57 16.08
N GLU A 37 -9.50 -5.83 16.29
CA GLU A 37 -8.95 -6.99 15.58
C GLU A 37 -9.15 -6.93 14.06
N ASP A 38 -10.32 -6.48 13.60
CA ASP A 38 -10.62 -6.35 12.16
C ASP A 38 -9.79 -5.22 11.54
N LEU A 39 -9.61 -4.12 12.29
CA LEU A 39 -8.76 -3.00 11.90
C LEU A 39 -7.28 -3.42 11.79
N ASP A 40 -6.79 -4.13 12.81
CA ASP A 40 -5.42 -4.63 12.83
C ASP A 40 -5.18 -5.63 11.69
N TYR A 41 -6.16 -6.47 11.37
CA TYR A 41 -6.11 -7.40 10.25
C TYR A 41 -6.00 -6.69 8.91
N VAL A 42 -6.84 -5.68 8.64
CA VAL A 42 -6.77 -4.91 7.38
C VAL A 42 -5.44 -4.16 7.26
N LEU A 43 -4.94 -3.59 8.36
CA LEU A 43 -3.64 -2.92 8.40
C LEU A 43 -2.48 -3.90 8.15
N ASP A 44 -2.55 -5.11 8.70
CA ASP A 44 -1.56 -6.17 8.42
C ASP A 44 -1.58 -6.57 6.95
N MET A 45 -2.77 -6.76 6.37
CA MET A 45 -2.93 -7.06 4.95
C MET A 45 -2.35 -5.95 4.07
N ALA A 46 -2.64 -4.68 4.35
CA ALA A 46 -2.08 -3.56 3.61
C ALA A 46 -0.54 -3.54 3.66
N ARG A 47 0.05 -3.82 4.83
CA ARG A 47 1.51 -3.91 5.00
C ARG A 47 2.12 -5.04 4.18
N ARG A 48 1.49 -6.21 4.14
CA ARG A 48 1.96 -7.35 3.34
C ARG A 48 1.99 -7.02 1.84
N TYR A 49 0.92 -6.41 1.34
CA TYR A 49 0.87 -5.99 -0.07
C TYR A 49 1.87 -4.88 -0.41
N HIS A 50 2.19 -4.00 0.55
CA HIS A 50 3.27 -3.04 0.38
C HIS A 50 4.65 -3.72 0.28
N GLU A 51 4.92 -4.74 1.10
CA GLU A 51 6.15 -5.53 0.99
C GLU A 51 6.22 -6.33 -0.32
N ASP A 52 5.08 -6.86 -0.79
CA ASP A 52 4.98 -7.49 -2.11
C ASP A 52 5.28 -6.49 -3.23
N ALA A 53 4.73 -5.27 -3.15
CA ALA A 53 5.01 -4.21 -4.12
C ALA A 53 6.50 -3.88 -4.20
N LYS A 54 7.17 -3.76 -3.04
CA LYS A 54 8.64 -3.60 -2.95
C LYS A 54 9.37 -4.79 -3.56
N GLY A 55 8.93 -6.01 -3.30
CA GLY A 55 9.47 -7.24 -3.88
C GLY A 55 9.37 -7.27 -5.41
N PHE A 56 8.20 -6.95 -5.97
CA PHE A 56 8.01 -6.90 -7.42
C PHE A 56 8.83 -5.80 -8.07
N LEU A 57 8.96 -4.63 -7.43
CA LEU A 57 9.81 -3.56 -7.95
C LEU A 57 11.28 -3.99 -8.00
N ARG A 58 11.81 -4.55 -6.90
CA ARG A 58 13.20 -5.05 -6.83
C ARG A 58 13.51 -6.14 -7.87
N THR A 59 12.50 -6.91 -8.28
CA THR A 59 12.63 -8.00 -9.25
C THR A 59 12.32 -7.57 -10.70
N GLY A 60 12.19 -6.27 -10.97
CA GLY A 60 11.96 -5.76 -12.32
C GLY A 60 10.54 -5.96 -12.85
N ARG A 61 9.55 -6.05 -11.96
CA ARG A 61 8.13 -6.26 -12.29
C ARG A 61 7.28 -5.03 -11.93
N PRO A 62 7.46 -3.88 -12.60
CA PRO A 62 6.85 -2.61 -12.20
C PRO A 62 5.31 -2.62 -12.26
N LEU A 63 4.70 -3.28 -13.26
CA LEU A 63 3.23 -3.35 -13.34
C LEU A 63 2.62 -4.18 -12.21
N THR A 64 3.27 -5.28 -11.82
CA THR A 64 2.82 -6.08 -10.66
C THR A 64 3.04 -5.31 -9.35
N SER A 65 4.13 -4.54 -9.26
CA SER A 65 4.36 -3.63 -8.14
C SER A 65 3.25 -2.59 -8.01
N ILE A 66 2.87 -1.92 -9.10
CA ILE A 66 1.76 -0.96 -9.11
C ILE A 66 0.45 -1.64 -8.68
N ALA A 67 0.12 -2.81 -9.20
CA ALA A 67 -1.10 -3.53 -8.82
C ALA A 67 -1.14 -3.88 -7.32
N ALA A 68 -0.02 -4.35 -6.75
CA ALA A 68 0.08 -4.62 -5.32
C ALA A 68 -0.02 -3.33 -4.49
N SER A 69 0.61 -2.24 -4.93
CA SER A 69 0.49 -0.94 -4.27
C SER A 69 -0.94 -0.41 -4.29
N SER A 70 -1.63 -0.45 -5.43
CA SER A 70 -3.04 -0.01 -5.53
C SER A 70 -3.97 -0.83 -4.65
N TYR A 71 -3.71 -2.13 -4.46
CA TYR A 71 -4.47 -2.95 -3.53
C TYR A 71 -4.22 -2.53 -2.07
N ALA A 72 -2.95 -2.28 -1.70
CA ALA A 72 -2.62 -1.76 -0.38
C ALA A 72 -3.26 -0.37 -0.12
N GLU A 73 -3.21 0.54 -1.08
CA GLU A 73 -3.86 1.86 -0.99
C GLU A 73 -5.38 1.71 -0.77
N GLY A 74 -6.05 0.85 -1.56
CA GLY A 74 -7.48 0.60 -1.39
C GLY A 74 -7.86 0.04 -0.02
N LEU A 75 -7.02 -0.79 0.59
CA LEU A 75 -7.21 -1.25 1.97
C LEU A 75 -7.08 -0.10 2.98
N LEU A 76 -6.11 0.81 2.79
CA LEU A 76 -5.94 1.96 3.67
C LEU A 76 -7.07 2.97 3.54
N ASP A 77 -7.52 3.25 2.30
CA ASP A 77 -8.65 4.15 2.04
C ASP A 77 -9.94 3.66 2.69
N ALA A 78 -10.15 2.33 2.72
CA ALA A 78 -11.29 1.71 3.40
C ALA A 78 -11.27 1.87 4.93
N LEU A 79 -10.12 2.21 5.54
CA LEU A 79 -10.00 2.47 6.98
C LEU A 79 -10.21 3.93 7.37
N GLY A 80 -10.03 4.85 6.41
CA GLY A 80 -10.15 6.30 6.61
C GLY A 80 -11.44 6.91 6.06
N SER A 81 -12.31 6.10 5.44
CA SER A 81 -13.60 6.51 4.87
C SER A 81 -14.78 6.36 5.82
#